data_AF-A0A6P1R303-F1
#
_entry.id   AF-A0A6P1R303-F1
#
_cell.length_a   1.000
_cell.length_b   1.000
_cell.length_c   1.000
_cell.angle_alpha   90.00
_cell.angle_beta   90.00
_cell.angle_gamma   90.00
#
_symmetry.space_group_name_H-M   'P 1'
#
loop_
_entity.id
_entity.type
_entity.pdbx_description
1 polymer ?
#
loop_
_entity_poly.entity_id
_entity_poly.type
_entity_poly.pdbx_seq_one_letter_code
_entity_poly.pdbx_strand_id
1 'polypeptide(L)'
;MDSTSSDVIAATLIALVVGLAFIAGCAVYYGRQISLRRIPMQWDTDGQPAWFAPRLVGLWFSFGVTAALSMFLLVLALHAPQKLTALIVATISVIGTNMWVQVYHLRRVVRWQAEAPAN
;
A
#
# COMPACT_ATOMS: atom_id res chain seq x y z
N MET A 1 -15.48 26.52 -2.73
CA MET A 1 -15.08 25.56 -1.69
C MET A 1 -14.87 26.37 -0.42
N ASP A 2 -15.44 25.96 0.71
CA ASP A 2 -15.22 26.67 1.98
C ASP A 2 -13.83 26.33 2.58
N SER A 3 -13.41 27.09 3.60
CA SER A 3 -12.11 26.88 4.26
C SER A 3 -12.02 25.47 4.86
N THR A 4 -13.09 25.00 5.50
CA THR A 4 -13.16 23.67 6.11
C THR A 4 -12.93 22.54 5.11
N SER A 5 -13.56 22.56 3.94
CA SER A 5 -13.35 21.55 2.90
C SER A 5 -11.90 21.55 2.39
N SER A 6 -11.30 22.74 2.29
CA SER A 6 -9.92 22.91 1.84
C SER A 6 -8.92 22.36 2.87
N ASP A 7 -9.16 22.60 4.16
CA ASP A 7 -8.35 22.09 5.27
C ASP A 7 -8.40 20.55 5.33
N VAL A 8 -9.58 19.96 5.14
CA VAL A 8 -9.75 18.49 5.13
C VAL A 8 -9.02 17.85 3.95
N ILE A 9 -9.07 18.45 2.76
CA ILE A 9 -8.33 17.97 1.60
C ILE A 9 -6.82 18.08 1.84
N ALA A 10 -6.34 19.21 2.40
CA ALA A 10 -4.94 19.40 2.74
C ALA A 10 -4.45 18.37 3.76
N ALA A 11 -5.22 18.13 4.83
CA ALA A 11 -4.91 17.10 5.82
C ALA A 11 -4.84 15.69 5.20
N THR A 12 -5.74 15.39 4.25
CA THR A 12 -5.76 14.11 3.54
C THR A 12 -4.57 13.94 2.60
N LEU A 13 -4.11 15.02 1.95
CA LEU A 13 -2.88 15.03 1.16
C LEU A 13 -1.65 14.76 2.03
N ILE A 14 -1.57 15.37 3.22
CA ILE A 14 -0.51 15.09 4.19
C ILE A 14 -0.54 13.62 4.60
N ALA A 15 -1.72 13.09 4.93
CA ALA A 15 -1.89 11.67 5.27
C ALA A 15 -1.44 10.75 4.13
N LEU A 16 -1.74 11.10 2.88
CA LEU A 16 -1.29 10.36 1.70
C LEU A 16 0.24 10.37 1.59
N VAL A 17 0.89 11.53 1.73
CA VAL A 17 2.36 11.64 1.68
C VAL A 17 3.01 10.80 2.78
N VAL A 18 2.49 10.88 4.01
CA VAL A 18 2.98 10.08 5.14
C VAL A 18 2.78 8.59 4.88
N GLY A 19 1.61 8.17 4.40
CA GLY A 19 1.32 6.77 4.08
C GLY A 19 2.22 6.22 2.97
N LEU A 20 2.43 6.99 1.90
CA LEU A 20 3.33 6.61 0.80
C LEU A 20 4.79 6.53 1.27
N ALA A 21 5.26 7.48 2.08
CA ALA A 21 6.60 7.44 2.66
C ALA A 21 6.78 6.21 3.56
N PHE A 22 5.78 5.85 4.37
CA PHE A 22 5.80 4.65 5.19
C PHE A 22 5.86 3.37 4.34
N ILE A 23 5.01 3.25 3.32
CA ILE A 23 4.97 2.09 2.42
C ILE A 23 6.30 1.94 1.66
N ALA A 24 6.84 3.04 1.15
CA ALA A 24 8.15 3.08 0.51
C ALA A 24 9.27 2.68 1.49
N GLY A 25 9.21 3.19 2.73
CA GLY A 25 10.13 2.82 3.81
C GLY A 25 10.09 1.32 4.08
N CYS A 26 8.91 0.71 4.13
CA CYS A 26 8.76 -0.75 4.26
C CYS A 26 9.37 -1.50 3.07
N ALA A 27 9.09 -1.04 1.84
CA ALA A 27 9.63 -1.64 0.62
C ALA A 27 11.16 -1.65 0.61
N VAL A 28 11.79 -0.54 1.04
CA VAL A 28 13.24 -0.43 1.16
C VAL A 28 13.77 -1.27 2.32
N TYR A 29 13.16 -1.19 3.50
CA TYR A 29 13.60 -1.90 4.72
C TYR A 29 13.56 -3.43 4.55
N TYR A 30 12.40 -3.99 4.19
CA TYR A 30 12.27 -5.44 3.97
C TYR A 30 12.92 -5.85 2.64
N GLY A 31 12.98 -4.95 1.65
CA GLY A 31 13.69 -5.19 0.40
C GLY A 31 15.17 -5.50 0.60
N ARG A 32 15.81 -5.00 1.67
CA ARG A 32 17.19 -5.37 2.05
C ARG A 32 17.31 -6.78 2.63
N GLN A 33 16.22 -7.33 3.16
CA GLN A 33 16.16 -8.67 3.79
C GLN A 33 15.75 -9.76 2.79
N ILE A 34 15.07 -9.39 1.71
CA ILE A 34 14.59 -10.31 0.68
C ILE A 34 15.65 -10.43 -0.43
N SER A 35 16.25 -11.61 -0.58
CA SER A 35 17.23 -11.93 -1.61
C SER A 35 16.61 -12.49 -2.90
N LEU A 36 15.34 -12.90 -2.83
CA LEU A 36 14.60 -13.51 -3.93
C LEU A 36 14.49 -12.60 -5.16
N ARG A 37 14.74 -13.16 -6.36
CA ARG A 37 14.50 -12.46 -7.65
C ARG A 37 13.01 -12.29 -7.95
N ARG A 38 12.18 -13.20 -7.43
CA ARG A 38 10.74 -13.20 -7.57
C ARG A 38 10.09 -13.32 -6.21
N ILE A 39 9.12 -12.45 -5.93
CA ILE A 39 8.45 -12.35 -4.64
C ILE A 39 7.09 -13.06 -4.72
N PRO A 40 6.76 -13.93 -3.75
CA PRO A 40 5.40 -14.43 -3.56
C PRO A 40 4.39 -13.29 -3.44
N MET A 41 3.36 -13.30 -4.27
CA MET A 41 2.30 -12.29 -4.24
C MET A 41 1.00 -12.85 -3.66
N GLN A 42 0.74 -14.12 -3.89
CA GLN A 42 -0.45 -14.82 -3.44
C GLN A 42 -0.08 -16.12 -2.75
N TRP A 43 -0.82 -16.46 -1.71
CA TRP A 43 -0.61 -17.64 -0.87
C TRP A 43 -1.81 -18.58 -1.02
N ASP A 44 -1.54 -19.86 -1.18
CA ASP A 44 -2.56 -20.91 -1.14
C ASP A 44 -2.98 -21.23 0.30
N THR A 45 -4.03 -22.03 0.48
CA THR A 45 -4.50 -22.47 1.81
C THR A 45 -3.45 -23.24 2.58
N ASP A 46 -2.53 -23.90 1.86
CA ASP A 46 -1.41 -24.65 2.44
C ASP A 46 -0.22 -23.76 2.84
N GLY A 47 -0.34 -22.44 2.68
CA GLY A 47 0.70 -21.47 3.02
C GLY A 47 1.88 -21.43 2.04
N GLN A 48 1.74 -22.10 0.89
CA GLN A 48 2.68 -22.07 -0.23
C GLN A 48 2.38 -20.90 -1.18
N PRO A 49 3.38 -20.33 -1.87
CA PRO A 49 3.15 -19.33 -2.91
C PRO A 49 2.37 -19.90 -4.09
N ALA A 50 1.19 -19.35 -4.38
CA ALA A 50 0.40 -19.67 -5.56
C ALA A 50 0.85 -18.87 -6.79
N TRP A 51 1.38 -17.66 -6.57
CA TRP A 51 1.81 -16.77 -7.65
C TRP A 51 2.98 -15.88 -7.22
N PHE A 52 3.87 -15.60 -8.17
CA PHE A 52 5.08 -14.80 -7.98
C PHE A 52 5.15 -13.63 -8.96
N ALA A 53 5.71 -12.51 -8.51
CA ALA A 53 6.01 -11.34 -9.34
C ALA A 53 7.51 -10.99 -9.33
N PRO A 54 8.03 -10.25 -10.32
CA PRO A 54 9.37 -9.69 -10.25
C PRO A 54 9.59 -8.88 -8.97
N ARG A 55 10.79 -8.94 -8.39
CA ARG A 55 11.12 -8.27 -7.12
C ARG A 55 10.68 -6.81 -7.06
N LEU A 56 10.93 -6.05 -8.12
CA LEU A 56 10.52 -4.64 -8.16
C LEU A 56 9.00 -4.47 -7.99
N VAL A 57 8.22 -5.28 -8.71
CA VAL A 57 6.75 -5.26 -8.61
C VAL A 57 6.34 -5.68 -7.19
N GLY A 58 6.85 -6.79 -6.68
CA GLY A 58 6.45 -7.29 -5.36
C GLY A 58 6.77 -6.37 -4.18
N LEU A 59 7.82 -5.54 -4.28
CA LEU A 59 8.15 -4.55 -3.24
C LEU A 59 7.29 -3.28 -3.32
N TRP A 60 6.99 -2.82 -4.54
CA TRP A 60 6.40 -1.51 -4.78
C TRP A 60 4.91 -1.53 -5.16
N PHE A 61 4.30 -2.71 -5.28
CA PHE A 61 2.90 -2.85 -5.69
C PHE A 61 1.93 -2.02 -4.84
N SER A 62 1.99 -2.16 -3.51
CA SER A 62 1.12 -1.42 -2.59
C SER A 62 1.33 0.09 -2.67
N PHE A 63 2.56 0.56 -2.96
CA PHE A 63 2.83 1.98 -3.18
C PHE A 63 2.05 2.50 -4.39
N GLY A 64 2.14 1.79 -5.52
CA GLY A 64 1.43 2.14 -6.75
C GLY A 64 -0.08 2.13 -6.57
N VAL A 65 -0.63 1.08 -5.94
CA VAL A 65 -2.07 0.97 -5.67
C VAL A 65 -2.57 2.09 -4.76
N THR A 66 -1.84 2.38 -3.67
CA THR A 66 -2.20 3.47 -2.75
C THR A 66 -2.19 4.81 -3.46
N ALA A 67 -1.12 5.13 -4.20
CA ALA A 67 -1.01 6.39 -4.93
C ALA A 67 -2.15 6.56 -5.94
N ALA A 68 -2.39 5.55 -6.78
CA ALA A 68 -3.40 5.62 -7.83
C ALA A 68 -4.82 5.74 -7.27
N LEU A 69 -5.20 4.89 -6.31
CA LEU A 69 -6.56 4.89 -5.75
C LEU A 69 -6.82 6.14 -4.91
N SER A 70 -5.87 6.55 -4.05
CA SER A 70 -6.03 7.75 -3.24
C SER A 70 -6.10 9.01 -4.10
N MET A 71 -5.29 9.10 -5.17
CA MET A 71 -5.36 10.22 -6.11
C MET A 71 -6.71 10.26 -6.83
N PHE A 72 -7.19 9.11 -7.31
CA PHE A 72 -8.51 9.01 -7.95
C PHE A 72 -9.63 9.47 -7.01
N LEU A 73 -9.63 9.02 -5.75
CA LEU A 73 -10.65 9.40 -4.76
C LEU A 73 -10.60 10.89 -4.40
N LEU A 74 -9.40 11.46 -4.27
CA LEU A 74 -9.22 12.89 -4.03
C LEU A 74 -9.70 13.74 -5.21
N VAL A 75 -9.37 13.35 -6.44
CA VAL A 75 -9.88 14.03 -7.64
C VAL A 75 -11.41 13.93 -7.70
N LEU A 76 -11.98 12.78 -7.38
CA LEU A 76 -13.43 12.61 -7.32
C LEU A 76 -14.07 13.51 -6.26
N ALA A 77 -13.40 13.71 -5.12
CA ALA A 77 -13.87 14.59 -4.05
C ALA A 77 -13.97 16.06 -4.50
N LEU A 78 -13.08 16.51 -5.40
CA LEU A 78 -13.14 17.84 -6.00
C LEU A 78 -14.37 18.05 -6.91
N HIS A 79 -14.88 16.97 -7.51
CA HIS A 79 -15.99 17.02 -8.47
C HIS A 79 -17.34 16.63 -7.85
N ALA A 80 -17.35 16.06 -6.64
CA ALA A 80 -18.54 15.59 -5.95
C ALA A 80 -18.56 16.10 -4.49
N PRO A 81 -18.74 17.43 -4.27
CA PRO A 81 -18.67 18.02 -2.92
C PRO A 81 -19.68 17.41 -1.94
N GLN A 82 -20.85 16.98 -2.43
CA GLN A 82 -21.88 16.27 -1.64
C GLN A 82 -21.41 14.90 -1.10
N LYS A 83 -20.32 14.35 -1.62
CA LYS A 83 -19.70 13.08 -1.17
C LYS A 83 -18.35 13.29 -0.49
N LEU A 84 -17.93 14.53 -0.23
CA LEU A 84 -16.60 14.86 0.29
C LEU A 84 -16.20 13.99 1.48
N THR A 85 -17.00 13.99 2.54
CA THR A 85 -16.70 13.20 3.76
C THR A 85 -16.53 11.71 3.46
N ALA A 86 -17.41 11.11 2.65
CA ALA A 86 -17.34 9.70 2.31
C ALA A 86 -16.07 9.37 1.50
N LEU A 87 -15.69 10.24 0.56
CA LEU A 87 -14.50 10.06 -0.28
C LEU A 87 -13.20 10.28 0.52
N ILE A 88 -13.19 11.20 1.47
CA ILE A 88 -12.06 11.40 2.39
C ILE A 88 -11.91 10.19 3.30
N VAL A 89 -12.99 9.70 3.90
CA VAL A 89 -12.97 8.47 4.71
C VAL A 89 -12.45 7.30 3.89
N ALA A 90 -12.96 7.10 2.67
CA ALA A 90 -12.49 6.06 1.77
C ALA A 90 -10.98 6.20 1.46
N THR A 91 -10.49 7.42 1.24
CA THR A 91 -9.08 7.69 0.97
C THR A 91 -8.20 7.30 2.17
N ILE A 92 -8.59 7.70 3.37
CA ILE A 92 -7.88 7.35 4.61
C ILE A 92 -7.92 5.83 4.86
N SER A 93 -9.05 5.18 4.60
CA SER A 93 -9.15 3.71 4.67
C SER A 93 -8.21 3.03 3.70
N VAL A 94 -8.14 3.48 2.44
CA VAL A 94 -7.19 2.95 1.44
C VAL A 94 -5.75 3.06 1.93
N ILE A 95 -5.35 4.23 2.45
CA ILE A 95 -4.00 4.46 2.97
C ILE A 95 -3.71 3.49 4.13
N GLY A 96 -4.57 3.46 5.14
CA GLY A 96 -4.38 2.64 6.34
C GLY A 96 -4.35 1.14 6.02
N THR A 97 -5.29 0.66 5.19
CA THR A 97 -5.33 -0.74 4.77
C THR A 97 -4.07 -1.12 3.99
N ASN A 98 -3.58 -0.27 3.08
CA ASN A 98 -2.38 -0.59 2.31
C ASN A 98 -1.10 -0.52 3.16
N MET A 99 -1.03 0.36 4.16
CA MET A 99 0.08 0.34 5.13
C MET A 99 0.12 -1.00 5.87
N TRP A 100 -1.03 -1.49 6.33
CA TRP A 100 -1.14 -2.79 6.99
C TRP A 100 -0.77 -3.94 6.04
N VAL A 101 -1.37 -3.98 4.85
CA VAL A 101 -1.12 -5.01 3.83
C VAL A 101 0.36 -5.06 3.46
N GLN A 102 1.03 -3.93 3.28
CA GLN A 102 2.46 -3.86 2.95
C GLN A 102 3.32 -4.51 4.03
N VAL A 103 3.07 -4.19 5.31
CA VAL A 103 3.82 -4.77 6.42
C VAL A 103 3.56 -6.27 6.53
N TYR A 104 2.29 -6.67 6.47
CA TYR A 104 1.91 -8.08 6.56
C TYR A 104 2.51 -8.91 5.43
N HIS A 105 2.36 -8.46 4.18
CA HIS A 105 2.85 -9.13 2.99
C HIS A 105 4.37 -9.32 3.05
N LEU A 106 5.13 -8.26 3.29
CA LEU A 106 6.59 -8.33 3.31
C LEU A 106 7.12 -9.16 4.48
N ARG A 107 6.49 -9.09 5.66
CA ARG A 107 6.82 -9.99 6.79
C ARG A 107 6.58 -11.44 6.43
N ARG A 108 5.48 -11.75 5.74
CA ARG A 108 5.19 -13.12 5.30
C ARG A 108 6.21 -13.60 4.26
N VAL A 109 6.63 -12.75 3.33
CA VAL A 109 7.68 -13.07 2.35
C VAL A 109 9.02 -13.35 3.03
N VAL A 110 9.44 -12.50 3.98
CA VAL A 110 10.69 -12.70 4.74
C VAL A 110 10.63 -14.01 5.53
N ARG A 111 9.52 -14.28 6.20
CA ARG A 111 9.32 -15.52 6.96
C ARG A 111 9.40 -16.75 6.06
N TRP A 112 8.69 -16.74 4.93
CA TRP A 112 8.73 -17.85 3.99
C TRP A 112 10.13 -18.08 3.40
N GLN A 113 10.88 -17.02 3.08
CA GLN A 113 12.26 -17.14 2.62
C GLN A 113 13.16 -17.85 3.65
N ALA A 114 12.92 -17.64 4.94
CA ALA A 114 13.67 -18.29 6.01
C ALA A 114 13.23 -19.74 6.28
N GLU A 115 11.95 -20.06 6.02
CA GLU A 115 11.38 -21.41 6.17
C GLU A 115 11.63 -22.29 4.93
N ALA A 116 11.84 -21.69 3.76
CA ALA A 116 12.12 -22.42 2.53
C ALA A 116 13.47 -23.14 2.63
N PRO A 117 13.54 -24.46 2.36
CA PRO A 117 14.81 -25.17 2.35
C PRO A 117 15.77 -24.50 1.36
N ALA A 118 17.02 -24.34 1.77
CA ALA A 118 18.08 -23.86 0.89
C ALA A 118 18.22 -24.88 -0.25
N ASN A 119 17.81 -24.49 -1.46
CA ASN A 119 18.08 -25.24 -2.68
C ASN A 119 19.57 -25.15 -3.03
#